data_AF-A0A534ANQ9-F1
#
_entry.id   AF-A0A534ANQ9-F1
#
_cell.length_a   1.000
_cell.length_b   1.000
_cell.length_c   1.000
_cell.angle_alpha   90.00
_cell.angle_beta   90.00
_cell.angle_gamma   90.00
#
_symmetry.space_group_name_H-M   'P 1'
#
loop_
_entity.id
_entity.type
_entity.pdbx_description
1 polymer ?
#
loop_
_entity_poly.entity_id
_entity_poly.type
_entity_poly.pdbx_seq_one_letter_code
_entity_poly.pdbx_strand_id
1 'polypeptide(L)'
;LARFGLARLRAACDGWFFLRNLLDDVETMLARSDPQIARYYDELVPEPLRRFSGEIRSEFDSACEQILAVRDSHALLDSDSTLQRSIQLRNPYLDPMHLMQVDLLQRWRAGGRTDRELFAALLASVAGIAQGLQSTG
;
A
#
# COMPACT_ATOMS: atom_id res chain seq x y z
N LEU A 1 4.77 4.71 20.70
CA LEU A 1 6.01 4.75 21.51
C LEU A 1 6.01 5.78 22.65
N ALA A 2 5.53 7.01 22.42
CA ALA A 2 5.66 8.14 23.34
C ALA A 2 5.10 7.95 24.78
N ARG A 3 4.11 7.09 24.99
CA ARG A 3 3.45 6.93 26.31
C ARG A 3 3.94 5.75 27.16
N PHE A 4 4.34 4.64 26.53
CA PHE A 4 4.67 3.39 27.23
C PHE A 4 6.06 2.82 26.89
N GLY A 5 6.77 3.42 25.92
CA GLY A 5 8.12 3.03 25.52
C GLY A 5 8.20 1.80 24.60
N LEU A 6 9.31 1.70 23.85
CA LEU A 6 9.58 0.61 22.90
C LEU A 6 9.75 -0.73 23.60
N ALA A 7 10.48 -0.76 24.71
CA ALA A 7 10.78 -1.98 25.45
C ALA A 7 9.51 -2.71 25.94
N ARG A 8 8.50 -1.95 26.39
CA ARG A 8 7.24 -2.54 26.88
C ARG A 8 6.41 -3.12 25.73
N LEU A 9 6.44 -2.48 24.55
CA LEU A 9 5.74 -3.00 23.39
C LEU A 9 6.42 -4.26 22.84
N ARG A 10 7.76 -4.28 22.80
CA ARG A 10 8.53 -5.48 22.45
C ARG A 10 8.21 -6.65 23.39
N ALA A 11 8.28 -6.43 24.70
CA ALA A 11 7.92 -7.45 25.69
C ALA A 11 6.46 -7.93 25.56
N ALA A 12 5.53 -7.04 25.19
CA ALA A 12 4.15 -7.42 24.93
C ALA A 12 4.01 -8.28 23.66
N CYS A 13 4.78 -8.00 22.60
CA CYS A 13 4.79 -8.84 21.39
C CYS A 13 5.31 -10.26 21.66
N ASP A 14 6.28 -10.40 22.56
CA ASP A 14 6.84 -11.70 22.94
C ASP A 14 5.81 -12.53 23.73
N GLY A 15 5.10 -11.89 24.67
CA GLY A 15 4.16 -12.56 25.57
C GLY A 15 2.73 -12.66 25.07
N TRP A 16 2.33 -11.89 24.04
CA TRP A 16 0.94 -11.78 23.61
C TRP A 16 0.75 -12.11 22.13
N PHE A 17 0.30 -13.34 21.87
CA PHE A 17 0.06 -13.88 20.53
C PHE A 17 -0.80 -12.98 19.63
N PHE A 18 -1.90 -12.44 20.18
CA PHE A 18 -2.79 -11.56 19.43
C PHE A 18 -2.07 -10.29 18.94
N LEU A 19 -1.32 -9.61 19.83
CA LEU A 19 -0.62 -8.39 19.46
C LEU A 19 0.46 -8.66 18.41
N ARG A 20 1.16 -9.79 18.53
CA ARG A 20 2.15 -10.18 17.53
C ARG A 20 1.50 -10.34 16.15
N ASN A 21 0.44 -11.14 16.04
CA ASN A 21 -0.23 -11.36 14.76
C ASN A 21 -0.83 -10.08 14.19
N LEU A 22 -1.44 -9.23 15.03
CA LEU A 22 -1.95 -7.94 14.58
C LEU A 22 -0.85 -7.10 13.92
N LEU A 23 0.34 -7.08 14.50
CA LEU A 23 1.48 -6.35 13.95
C LEU A 23 2.05 -7.04 12.70
N ASP A 24 1.99 -8.37 12.58
CA ASP A 24 2.37 -9.11 11.37
C ASP A 24 1.43 -8.78 10.21
N ASP A 25 0.12 -8.69 10.48
CA ASP A 25 -0.88 -8.30 9.50
C ASP A 25 -0.66 -6.86 9.03
N VAL A 26 -0.42 -5.93 9.97
CA VAL A 26 -0.10 -4.53 9.65
C VAL A 26 1.19 -4.44 8.83
N GLU A 27 2.26 -5.13 9.23
CA GLU A 27 3.52 -5.16 8.49
C GLU A 27 3.32 -5.67 7.05
N THR A 28 2.54 -6.73 6.89
CA THR A 28 2.19 -7.29 5.58
C THR A 28 1.40 -6.31 4.72
N MET A 29 0.45 -5.57 5.30
CA MET A 29 -0.31 -4.54 4.59
C MET A 29 0.57 -3.37 4.16
N LEU A 30 1.47 -2.92 5.04
CA LEU A 30 2.43 -1.86 4.73
C LEU A 30 3.37 -2.29 3.59
N ALA A 31 3.90 -3.51 3.64
CA ALA A 31 4.81 -4.03 2.63
C ALA A 31 4.18 -4.18 1.24
N ARG A 32 2.86 -4.39 1.18
CA ARG A 32 2.11 -4.50 -0.09
C ARG A 32 1.67 -3.14 -0.64
N SER A 33 1.73 -2.09 0.16
CA SER A 33 1.31 -0.76 -0.24
C SER A 33 2.45 -0.05 -0.97
N ASP A 34 2.13 0.66 -2.04
CA ASP A 34 3.11 1.39 -2.83
C ASP A 34 2.79 2.89 -2.88
N PRO A 35 3.43 3.71 -2.01
CA PRO A 35 3.27 5.16 -2.04
C PRO A 35 3.76 5.83 -3.33
N GLN A 36 4.69 5.23 -4.07
CA GLN A 36 5.18 5.79 -5.33
C GLN A 36 4.12 5.65 -6.41
N ILE A 37 3.49 4.47 -6.52
CA ILE A 37 2.34 4.27 -7.40
C ILE A 37 1.18 5.20 -7.02
N ALA A 38 0.90 5.36 -5.73
CA ALA A 38 -0.17 6.25 -5.25
C ALA A 38 0.01 7.71 -5.74
N ARG A 39 1.23 8.20 -5.94
CA ARG A 39 1.50 9.57 -6.42
C ARG A 39 0.93 9.83 -7.81
N TYR A 40 0.92 8.83 -8.70
CA TYR A 40 0.32 8.98 -10.02
C TYR A 40 -1.20 9.13 -9.96
N TYR A 41 -1.84 8.49 -8.97
CA TYR A 41 -3.29 8.66 -8.74
C TYR A 41 -3.62 10.05 -8.18
N ASP A 42 -2.72 10.69 -7.44
CA ASP A 42 -2.94 12.05 -6.92
C ASP A 42 -3.08 13.10 -8.01
N GLU A 43 -2.49 12.87 -9.17
CA GLU A 43 -2.65 13.77 -10.32
C GLU A 43 -4.11 13.88 -10.74
N LEU A 44 -4.90 12.81 -10.50
CA LEU A 44 -6.33 12.74 -10.77
C LEU A 44 -7.20 13.40 -9.70
N VAL A 45 -6.61 13.81 -8.58
CA VAL A 45 -7.31 14.44 -7.45
C VAL A 45 -7.36 15.96 -7.65
N PRO A 46 -8.52 16.60 -7.45
CA PRO A 46 -8.62 18.06 -7.48
C PRO A 46 -7.69 18.72 -6.47
N GLU A 47 -7.07 19.84 -6.84
CA GLU A 47 -6.06 20.55 -6.03
C GLU A 47 -6.45 20.74 -4.55
N PRO A 48 -7.68 21.16 -4.18
CA PRO A 48 -8.04 21.38 -2.77
C PRO A 48 -7.98 20.12 -1.90
N LEU A 49 -8.03 18.94 -2.51
CA LEU A 49 -8.05 17.64 -1.82
C LEU A 49 -6.67 16.96 -1.79
N ARG A 50 -5.68 17.46 -2.55
CA ARG A 50 -4.34 16.84 -2.63
C ARG A 50 -3.57 16.86 -1.31
N ARG A 51 -3.93 17.75 -0.37
CA ARG A 51 -3.33 17.79 0.98
C ARG A 51 -3.46 16.46 1.72
N PHE A 52 -4.58 15.76 1.55
CA PHE A 52 -4.84 14.48 2.23
C PHE A 52 -3.88 13.39 1.76
N SER A 53 -3.47 13.40 0.49
CA SER A 53 -2.46 12.47 -0.01
C SER A 53 -1.10 12.65 0.68
N GLY A 54 -0.74 13.89 1.05
CA GLY A 54 0.45 14.18 1.83
C GLY A 54 0.35 13.66 3.26
N GLU A 55 -0.77 13.92 3.93
CA GLU A 55 -1.05 13.44 5.29
C GLU A 55 -1.04 11.91 5.37
N ILE A 56 -1.69 11.21 4.42
CA ILE A 56 -1.73 9.75 4.36
C ILE A 56 -0.32 9.17 4.16
N ARG A 57 0.52 9.78 3.33
CA ARG A 57 1.91 9.33 3.14
C ARG A 57 2.74 9.52 4.40
N SER A 58 2.59 10.66 5.08
CA SER A 58 3.29 10.89 6.35
C SER A 58 2.90 9.86 7.41
N GLU A 59 1.62 9.47 7.46
CA GLU A 59 1.16 8.44 8.39
C GLU A 59 1.67 7.05 7.98
N PHE A 60 1.72 6.75 6.68
CA PHE A 60 2.31 5.52 6.17
C PHE A 60 3.80 5.38 6.56
N ASP A 61 4.59 6.43 6.33
CA ASP A 61 6.01 6.44 6.66
C ASP A 61 6.22 6.28 8.17
N SER A 62 5.45 7.01 8.97
CA SER A 62 5.43 6.87 10.44
C SER A 62 5.09 5.44 10.86
N ALA A 63 4.06 4.82 10.28
CA ALA A 63 3.68 3.44 10.58
C ALA A 63 4.80 2.45 10.25
N CYS A 64 5.44 2.59 9.09
CA CYS A 64 6.62 1.79 8.72
C CYS A 64 7.75 1.93 9.75
N GLU A 65 8.11 3.15 10.11
CA GLU A 65 9.15 3.42 11.12
C GLU A 65 8.81 2.78 12.48
N GLN A 66 7.55 2.90 12.93
CA GLN A 66 7.12 2.29 14.19
C GLN A 66 7.19 0.77 14.14
N ILE A 67 6.75 0.13 13.04
CA ILE A 67 6.81 -1.33 12.89
C ILE A 67 8.25 -1.82 12.91
N LEU A 68 9.14 -1.20 12.12
CA LEU A 68 10.56 -1.56 12.09
C LEU A 68 11.22 -1.41 13.45
N ALA A 69 10.93 -0.31 14.15
CA ALA A 69 11.43 -0.10 15.51
C ALA A 69 10.92 -1.18 16.47
N VAL A 70 9.65 -1.57 16.39
CA VAL A 70 9.07 -2.59 17.26
C VAL A 70 9.63 -3.97 16.97
N ARG A 71 9.83 -4.31 15.70
CA ARG A 71 10.34 -5.62 15.26
C ARG A 71 11.86 -5.74 15.32
N ASP A 72 12.58 -4.63 15.48
CA ASP A 72 14.05 -4.57 15.40
C ASP A 72 14.56 -5.03 14.01
N SER A 73 13.83 -4.63 12.96
CA SER A 73 14.10 -4.98 11.56
C SER A 73 14.66 -3.79 10.78
N HIS A 74 15.41 -4.06 9.72
CA HIS A 74 15.94 -3.03 8.82
C HIS A 74 14.98 -2.72 7.66
N ALA A 75 14.25 -3.72 7.19
CA ALA A 75 13.19 -3.58 6.20
C ALA A 75 11.95 -4.38 6.60
N LEU A 76 10.80 -4.01 6.02
CA LEU A 76 9.54 -4.72 6.27
C LEU A 76 9.69 -6.16 5.77
N LEU A 77 9.15 -7.11 6.54
CA LEU A 77 9.17 -8.54 6.26
C LEU A 77 10.58 -9.16 6.28
N ASP A 78 11.55 -8.59 7.02
CA ASP A 78 12.86 -9.24 7.23
C ASP A 78 12.73 -10.63 7.90
N SER A 79 11.64 -10.85 8.65
CA SER A 79 11.30 -12.15 9.25
C SER A 79 10.65 -13.13 8.28
N ASP A 80 10.18 -12.67 7.10
CA ASP A 80 9.58 -13.49 6.04
C ASP A 80 10.12 -13.09 4.66
N SER A 81 11.37 -13.50 4.41
CA SER A 81 12.05 -13.24 3.13
C SER A 81 11.32 -13.82 1.92
N THR A 82 10.51 -14.86 2.11
CA THR A 82 9.74 -15.47 1.02
C THR A 82 8.62 -14.55 0.57
N LEU A 83 7.84 -14.02 1.52
CA LEU A 83 6.80 -13.04 1.24
C LEU A 83 7.38 -11.73 0.71
N GLN A 84 8.47 -11.25 1.32
CA GLN A 84 9.17 -10.03 0.87
C GLN A 84 9.56 -10.15 -0.62
N ARG A 85 10.21 -11.26 -1.00
CA ARG A 85 10.61 -11.51 -2.39
C ARG A 85 9.42 -11.70 -3.32
N SER A 86 8.36 -12.36 -2.87
CA SER A 86 7.14 -12.56 -3.66
C SER A 86 6.51 -11.21 -4.05
N ILE A 87 6.43 -10.27 -3.10
CA ILE A 87 5.94 -8.90 -3.35
C ILE A 87 6.86 -8.19 -4.34
N GLN A 88 8.19 -8.19 -4.10
CA GLN A 88 9.16 -7.50 -4.97
C GLN A 88 9.13 -8.01 -6.42
N LEU A 89 8.99 -9.32 -6.63
CA LEU A 89 8.93 -9.89 -7.99
C LEU A 89 7.62 -9.55 -8.70
N ARG A 90 6.56 -9.28 -7.96
CA ARG A 90 5.24 -8.96 -8.52
C ARG A 90 5.13 -7.50 -8.94
N ASN A 91 5.68 -6.56 -8.18
CA ASN A 91 5.50 -5.12 -8.41
C ASN A 91 5.80 -4.69 -9.87
N PRO A 92 6.89 -5.14 -10.53
CA PRO A 92 7.17 -4.78 -11.93
C PRO A 92 6.08 -5.17 -12.94
N TYR A 93 5.21 -6.13 -12.62
CA TYR A 93 4.07 -6.50 -13.45
C TYR A 93 2.82 -5.66 -13.16
N LEU A 94 2.71 -5.11 -11.95
CA LEU A 94 1.57 -4.27 -11.53
C LEU A 94 1.78 -2.80 -11.87
N ASP A 95 3.01 -2.31 -11.80
CA ASP A 95 3.32 -0.89 -12.05
C ASP A 95 2.78 -0.42 -13.41
N PRO A 96 2.99 -1.14 -14.53
CA PRO A 96 2.45 -0.73 -15.82
C PRO A 96 0.91 -0.75 -15.84
N MET A 97 0.28 -1.69 -15.12
CA MET A 97 -1.18 -1.77 -15.03
C MET A 97 -1.76 -0.58 -14.26
N HIS A 98 -1.11 -0.17 -13.17
CA HIS A 98 -1.49 1.02 -12.41
C HIS A 98 -1.36 2.29 -13.26
N LEU A 99 -0.23 2.47 -13.95
CA LEU A 99 -0.02 3.63 -14.82
C LEU A 99 -1.03 3.68 -15.97
N MET A 100 -1.31 2.52 -16.59
CA MET A 100 -2.37 2.41 -17.59
C MET A 100 -3.74 2.75 -17.00
N GLN A 101 -4.07 2.26 -15.80
CA GLN A 101 -5.33 2.58 -15.13
C GLN A 101 -5.48 4.09 -14.87
N VAL A 102 -4.40 4.78 -14.46
CA VAL A 102 -4.39 6.23 -14.25
C VAL A 102 -4.72 6.98 -15.54
N ASP A 103 -4.05 6.63 -16.65
CA ASP A 103 -4.31 7.23 -17.97
C ASP A 103 -5.74 6.97 -18.45
N LEU A 104 -6.22 5.72 -18.38
CA LEU A 104 -7.59 5.34 -18.73
C LEU A 104 -8.62 6.14 -17.91
N LEU A 105 -8.39 6.27 -16.61
CA LEU A 105 -9.27 7.00 -15.70
C LEU A 105 -9.28 8.50 -16.02
N GLN A 106 -8.13 9.08 -16.37
CA GLN A 106 -8.02 10.47 -16.79
C GLN A 106 -8.82 10.74 -18.08
N ARG A 107 -8.61 9.92 -19.11
CA ARG A 107 -9.31 10.04 -20.41
C ARG A 107 -10.81 9.87 -20.27
N TRP A 108 -11.23 8.84 -19.52
CA TRP A 108 -12.66 8.57 -19.32
C TRP A 108 -13.36 9.71 -18.57
N ARG A 109 -12.71 10.31 -17.56
CA ARG A 109 -13.24 11.49 -16.85
C ARG A 109 -13.30 12.71 -17.76
N ALA A 110 -12.27 12.96 -18.56
CA ALA A 110 -12.22 14.09 -19.50
C ALA A 110 -13.29 13.98 -20.60
N GLY A 111 -13.58 12.76 -21.07
CA GLY A 111 -14.65 12.47 -22.03
C GLY A 111 -16.07 12.48 -21.43
N GLY A 112 -16.27 13.02 -20.23
CA GLY A 112 -17.60 13.10 -19.61
C GLY A 112 -18.16 11.75 -19.16
N ARG A 113 -17.31 10.71 -19.03
CA ARG A 113 -17.68 9.37 -18.52
C ARG A 113 -18.67 8.59 -19.39
N THR A 114 -18.72 8.86 -20.69
CA THR A 114 -19.69 8.26 -21.61
C THR A 114 -19.11 7.14 -22.46
N ASP A 115 -17.79 7.14 -22.69
CA ASP A 115 -17.11 6.14 -23.49
C ASP A 115 -17.11 4.77 -22.79
N ARG A 116 -17.81 3.81 -23.40
CA ARG A 116 -17.97 2.45 -22.87
C ARG A 116 -16.75 1.57 -23.11
N GLU A 117 -15.99 1.80 -24.18
CA GLU A 117 -14.79 1.02 -24.45
C GLU A 117 -13.67 1.38 -23.48
N LEU A 118 -13.49 2.68 -23.21
CA LEU A 118 -12.57 3.14 -22.16
C LEU A 118 -12.97 2.61 -20.78
N PHE A 119 -14.28 2.58 -20.47
CA PHE A 119 -14.76 2.03 -19.21
C PHE A 119 -14.50 0.52 -19.10
N ALA A 120 -14.69 -0.24 -20.19
CA ALA A 120 -14.38 -1.67 -20.22
C ALA A 120 -12.88 -1.93 -20.00
N ALA A 121 -12.00 -1.15 -20.63
CA ALA A 121 -10.56 -1.23 -20.42
C ALA A 121 -10.17 -0.88 -18.96
N LEU A 122 -10.82 0.14 -18.37
CA LEU A 122 -10.64 0.48 -16.97
C LEU A 122 -11.03 -0.67 -16.04
N LEU A 123 -12.18 -1.32 -16.27
CA LEU A 123 -12.61 -2.49 -15.50
C LEU A 123 -11.63 -3.66 -15.64
N ALA A 124 -11.10 -3.89 -16.83
CA ALA A 124 -10.08 -4.91 -17.06
C ALA A 124 -8.80 -4.63 -16.24
N SER A 125 -8.36 -3.36 -16.17
CA SER A 125 -7.21 -2.96 -15.36
C SER A 125 -7.44 -3.22 -13.86
N VAL A 126 -8.64 -2.90 -13.34
CA VAL A 126 -9.03 -3.18 -11.95
C VAL A 126 -8.97 -4.68 -11.66
N ALA A 127 -9.54 -5.50 -12.53
CA ALA A 127 -9.54 -6.96 -12.36
C ALA A 127 -8.12 -7.54 -12.38
N GLY A 128 -7.24 -7.02 -13.23
CA GLY A 128 -5.85 -7.47 -13.31
C GLY A 128 -5.01 -7.05 -12.09
N ILE A 129 -5.16 -5.81 -11.63
CA ILE A 129 -4.52 -5.33 -10.39
C ILE A 129 -4.98 -6.14 -9.18
N ALA A 130 -6.29 -6.40 -9.07
CA ALA A 130 -6.84 -7.20 -7.97
C ALA A 130 -6.28 -8.63 -7.96
N GLN A 131 -6.19 -9.28 -9.12
CA GLN A 131 -5.58 -10.61 -9.23
C GLN A 131 -4.08 -10.60 -8.87
N GLY A 132 -3.37 -9.55 -9.26
CA GLY A 132 -1.98 -9.35 -8.90
C GLY A 132 -1.79 -9.19 -7.39
N LEU A 133 -2.48 -8.23 -6.78
CA LEU A 133 -2.36 -7.94 -5.35
C LEU A 133 -2.75 -9.13 -4.45
N GLN A 134 -3.54 -10.08 -4.98
CA GLN A 134 -4.11 -11.22 -4.24
C GLN A 134 -4.97 -10.73 -3.05
N SER A 135 -5.20 -11.58 -2.04
CA SER A 135 -6.03 -11.21 -0.87
C SER A 135 -5.41 -10.03 -0.11
N THR A 136 -5.90 -8.83 -0.37
CA THR A 136 -5.86 -7.71 0.58
C THR A 136 -6.89 -8.06 1.65
N GLY A 137 -6.42 -8.31 2.89
CA GLY A 137 -7.22 -8.87 3.99
C GLY A 137 -8.56 -8.20 4.27
#